data_AF-A0A2U1YVW1-F1
#
_entry.id   AF-A0A2U1YVW1-F1
#
_cell.length_a   1.000
_cell.length_b   1.000
_cell.length_c   1.000
_cell.angle_alpha   90.00
_cell.angle_beta   90.00
_cell.angle_gamma   90.00
#
_symmetry.space_group_name_H-M   'P 1'
#
loop_
_entity.id
_entity.type
_entity.pdbx_description
1 polymer ?
#
loop_
_entity_poly.entity_id
_entity_poly.type
_entity_poly.pdbx_seq_one_letter_code
_entity_poly.pdbx_strand_id
1 'polypeptide(L)'
;MDKVDVRFPQPAKPAANLPKNALERAVALIELMGRLTTLLEREAAAVRARRPAKELAQIVKDKQPMTLVYEEISRMLRVDREGLMGLPQEMKTALKDATGKLYAATADNAEALRIGGEAQKVMVDTVVTVITRQQKAPTTAYAAHMGGGRGYSPPPSGPRTSAALNTRL
;
A
#
# COMPACT_ATOMS: atom_id res chain seq x y z
N MET A 1 15.37 28.63 -34.45
CA MET A 1 16.01 27.59 -33.59
C MET A 1 15.38 27.74 -32.21
N ASP A 2 14.33 26.96 -31.97
CA ASP A 2 13.61 26.89 -30.69
C ASP A 2 14.50 26.27 -29.62
N LYS A 3 14.64 26.97 -28.49
CA LYS A 3 15.30 26.43 -27.30
C LYS A 3 14.28 25.56 -26.58
N VAL A 4 14.43 24.24 -26.73
CA VAL A 4 13.66 23.26 -25.96
C VAL A 4 14.12 23.35 -24.50
N ASP A 5 13.28 23.95 -23.67
CA ASP A 5 13.48 24.00 -22.21
C ASP A 5 13.29 22.58 -21.65
N VAL A 6 14.40 21.84 -21.53
CA VAL A 6 14.44 20.54 -20.86
C VAL A 6 14.36 20.80 -19.35
N ARG A 7 13.15 20.99 -18.83
CA ARG A 7 12.89 20.95 -17.39
C ARG A 7 13.07 19.51 -16.90
N PHE A 8 14.27 19.20 -16.42
CA PHE A 8 14.51 18.02 -15.61
C PHE A 8 13.57 18.05 -14.38
N PRO A 9 12.82 16.99 -14.10
CA PRO A 9 12.04 16.93 -12.87
C PRO A 9 13.02 16.97 -11.70
N GLN A 10 12.95 18.05 -10.91
CA GLN A 10 13.72 18.15 -9.67
C GLN A 10 13.33 16.97 -8.77
N PRO A 11 14.31 16.28 -8.13
CA PRO A 11 13.98 15.29 -7.12
C PRO A 11 13.14 15.97 -6.04
N ALA A 12 11.95 15.40 -5.78
CA ALA A 12 11.05 15.92 -4.77
C ALA A 12 11.83 16.11 -3.46
N LYS A 13 11.89 17.36 -2.97
CA LYS A 13 12.52 17.66 -1.68
C LYS A 13 11.87 16.72 -0.66
N PRO A 14 12.66 15.94 0.11
CA PRO A 14 12.07 15.11 1.16
C PRO A 14 11.29 16.02 2.09
N ALA A 15 10.00 15.75 2.26
CA ALA A 15 9.16 16.56 3.14
C ALA A 15 9.85 16.61 4.51
N ALA A 16 10.12 17.83 5.00
CA ALA A 16 10.99 18.07 6.16
C ALA A 16 10.52 17.41 7.47
N ASN A 17 9.33 16.80 7.48
CA ASN A 17 8.69 16.17 8.63
C ASN A 17 8.57 14.64 8.52
N LEU A 18 9.22 14.00 7.55
CA LEU A 18 9.19 12.54 7.42
C LEU A 18 10.08 11.86 8.48
N PRO A 19 9.59 10.80 9.15
CA PRO A 19 10.36 10.09 10.18
C PRO A 19 11.63 9.46 9.61
N LYS A 20 12.74 9.62 10.33
CA LYS A 20 14.10 9.45 9.80
C LYS A 20 14.61 8.03 9.89
N ASN A 21 14.22 7.30 10.92
CA ASN A 21 14.61 5.90 11.14
C ASN A 21 13.40 4.95 11.19
N ALA A 22 13.66 3.64 11.17
CA ALA A 22 12.62 2.62 11.16
C ALA A 22 11.71 2.68 12.38
N LEU A 23 12.26 3.00 13.55
CA LEU A 23 11.51 3.08 14.80
C LEU A 23 10.50 4.25 14.76
N GLU A 24 10.97 5.44 14.39
CA GLU A 24 10.11 6.62 14.21
C GLU A 24 9.06 6.37 13.14
N ARG A 25 9.42 5.70 12.04
CA ARG A 25 8.49 5.29 10.98
C ARG A 25 7.41 4.34 11.52
N ALA A 26 7.81 3.35 12.32
CA ALA A 26 6.89 2.39 12.91
C ALA A 26 5.91 3.07 13.89
N VAL A 27 6.41 3.92 14.78
CA VAL A 27 5.59 4.70 15.73
C VAL A 27 4.60 5.58 14.97
N ALA A 28 5.09 6.37 14.00
CA ALA A 28 4.24 7.23 13.19
C ALA A 28 3.18 6.44 12.42
N LEU A 29 3.53 5.26 11.91
CA LEU A 29 2.60 4.39 11.20
C LEU A 29 1.52 3.83 12.14
N ILE A 30 1.89 3.40 13.35
CA ILE A 30 0.94 2.92 14.37
C ILE A 30 -0.06 4.02 14.73
N GLU A 31 0.42 5.23 15.03
CA GLU A 31 -0.45 6.36 15.36
C GLU A 31 -1.39 6.72 14.20
N LEU A 32 -0.86 6.74 12.98
CA LEU A 32 -1.64 7.06 11.79
C LEU A 32 -2.71 6.01 11.51
N MET A 33 -2.39 4.72 11.64
CA MET A 33 -3.36 3.63 11.54
C MET A 33 -4.45 3.76 12.61
N GLY A 34 -4.10 4.15 13.84
CA GLY A 34 -5.06 4.40 14.91
C GLY A 34 -6.04 5.53 14.56
N ARG A 35 -5.54 6.67 14.07
CA ARG A 35 -6.39 7.79 13.66
C ARG A 35 -7.28 7.44 12.45
N LEU A 36 -6.74 6.72 11.46
CA LEU A 36 -7.52 6.22 10.32
C LEU A 36 -8.64 5.28 10.77
N THR A 37 -8.34 4.37 11.71
CA THR A 37 -9.32 3.46 12.32
C THR A 37 -10.48 4.26 12.94
N THR A 38 -10.19 5.27 13.75
CA THR A 38 -11.23 6.13 14.35
C THR A 38 -12.09 6.84 13.31
N LEU A 39 -11.50 7.31 12.21
CA LEU A 39 -12.27 7.96 11.13
C LEU A 39 -13.18 6.97 10.38
N LEU A 40 -12.72 5.75 10.15
CA LEU A 40 -13.52 4.68 9.52
C LEU A 40 -14.68 4.25 10.42
N GLU A 41 -14.43 4.09 11.72
CA GLU A 41 -15.48 3.77 12.70
C GLU A 41 -16.52 4.90 12.78
N ARG A 42 -16.06 6.16 12.77
CA ARG A 42 -16.95 7.34 12.76
C ARG A 42 -17.78 7.42 11.48
N GLU A 43 -17.19 7.11 10.32
CA GLU A 43 -17.92 7.06 9.06
C GLU A 43 -18.97 5.95 9.07
N ALA A 44 -18.60 4.74 9.48
CA ALA A 44 -19.53 3.61 9.57
C ALA A 44 -20.71 3.93 10.49
N ALA A 45 -20.44 4.55 11.66
CA ALA A 45 -21.47 5.02 12.58
C ALA A 45 -22.35 6.12 11.97
N ALA A 46 -21.76 7.09 11.26
CA ALA A 46 -22.50 8.16 10.60
C ALA A 46 -23.41 7.65 9.49
N VAL A 47 -22.94 6.69 8.69
CA VAL A 47 -23.72 6.02 7.63
C VAL A 47 -24.90 5.27 8.24
N ARG A 48 -24.66 4.44 9.27
CA ARG A 48 -25.73 3.70 9.97
C ARG A 48 -26.76 4.63 10.61
N ALA A 49 -26.31 5.75 11.17
CA ALA A 49 -27.16 6.77 11.75
C ALA A 49 -27.83 7.69 10.70
N ARG A 50 -27.63 7.43 9.40
CA ARG A 50 -28.18 8.23 8.28
C ARG A 50 -27.89 9.72 8.43
N ARG A 51 -26.67 10.05 8.87
CA ARG A 51 -26.21 11.43 9.02
C ARG A 51 -26.23 12.15 7.66
N PRO A 52 -26.37 13.49 7.64
CA PRO A 52 -26.38 14.25 6.40
C PRO A 52 -25.10 14.04 5.57
N ALA A 53 -25.23 14.05 4.24
CA ALA A 53 -24.12 13.86 3.31
C ALA A 53 -22.94 14.84 3.54
N LYS A 54 -23.21 16.05 4.05
CA LYS A 54 -22.18 17.03 4.41
C LYS A 54 -21.26 16.54 5.54
N GLU A 55 -21.80 15.83 6.54
CA GLU A 55 -20.99 15.26 7.63
C GLU A 55 -20.11 14.11 7.12
N LEU A 56 -20.67 13.25 6.25
CA LEU A 56 -19.92 12.18 5.60
C LEU A 56 -18.79 12.74 4.71
N ALA A 57 -19.08 13.76 3.91
CA ALA A 57 -18.10 14.42 3.05
C ALA A 57 -16.93 15.03 3.84
N GLN A 58 -17.18 15.56 5.05
CA GLN A 58 -16.11 16.06 5.92
C GLN A 58 -15.21 14.93 6.40
N ILE A 59 -15.77 13.79 6.81
CA ILE A 59 -14.98 12.62 7.23
C ILE A 59 -14.10 12.11 6.07
N VAL A 60 -14.63 12.10 4.85
CA VAL A 60 -13.88 11.75 3.63
C VAL A 60 -12.72 12.71 3.40
N LYS A 61 -12.96 14.02 3.51
CA LYS A 61 -11.95 15.06 3.35
C LYS A 61 -10.81 14.93 4.37
N ASP A 62 -11.14 14.59 5.61
CA ASP A 62 -10.16 14.41 6.69
C ASP A 62 -9.28 13.16 6.48
N LYS A 63 -9.84 12.08 5.91
CA LYS A 63 -9.11 10.84 5.61
C LYS A 63 -8.10 10.98 4.46
N GLN A 64 -8.43 11.74 3.41
CA GLN A 64 -7.64 11.79 2.17
C GLN A 64 -6.14 12.10 2.38
N PRO A 65 -5.73 13.17 3.12
CA PRO A 65 -4.32 13.43 3.34
C PRO A 65 -3.64 12.33 4.18
N MET A 66 -4.37 11.69 5.09
CA MET A 66 -3.83 10.63 5.95
C MET A 66 -3.52 9.35 5.18
N THR A 67 -4.33 9.00 4.18
CA THR A 67 -4.07 7.85 3.31
C THR A 67 -2.75 8.02 2.54
N LEU A 68 -2.47 9.22 2.03
CA LEU A 68 -1.23 9.50 1.30
C LEU A 68 0.01 9.36 2.20
N VAL A 69 -0.08 9.87 3.44
CA VAL A 69 1.02 9.74 4.42
C VAL A 69 1.19 8.28 4.84
N TYR A 70 0.10 7.52 4.98
CA TYR A 70 0.13 6.10 5.30
C TYR A 70 0.86 5.30 4.22
N GLU A 71 0.53 5.56 2.95
CA GLU A 71 1.20 4.92 1.81
C GLU A 71 2.70 5.24 1.76
N GLU A 72 3.07 6.50 2.01
CA GLU A 72 4.47 6.93 2.02
C GLU A 72 5.26 6.23 3.14
N ILE A 73 4.77 6.30 4.38
CA ILE A 73 5.47 5.70 5.53
C ILE A 73 5.56 4.18 5.37
N SER A 74 4.48 3.54 4.92
CA SER A 74 4.48 2.10 4.63
C SER A 74 5.51 1.74 3.55
N ARG A 75 5.64 2.57 2.50
CA ARG A 75 6.62 2.36 1.44
C ARG A 75 8.04 2.49 1.98
N MET A 76 8.34 3.54 2.74
CA MET A 76 9.67 3.76 3.32
C MET A 76 10.07 2.61 4.24
N LEU A 77 9.15 2.13 5.09
CA LEU A 77 9.42 1.01 5.99
C LEU A 77 9.65 -0.32 5.23
N ARG A 78 8.97 -0.51 4.08
CA ARG A 78 9.18 -1.69 3.24
C ARG A 78 10.53 -1.69 2.52
N VAL A 79 11.04 -0.52 2.14
CA VAL A 79 12.35 -0.36 1.52
C VAL A 79 13.47 -0.57 2.56
N ASP A 80 13.26 -0.11 3.79
CA ASP A 80 14.17 -0.29 4.92
C ASP A 80 14.00 -1.64 5.62
N ARG A 81 14.39 -2.73 4.93
CA ARG A 81 14.26 -4.10 5.47
C ARG A 81 15.09 -4.34 6.72
N GLU A 82 16.31 -3.81 6.76
CA GLU A 82 17.21 -3.96 7.91
C GLU A 82 16.64 -3.26 9.14
N GLY A 83 16.14 -2.03 8.97
CA GLY A 83 15.48 -1.31 10.04
C GLY A 83 14.20 -1.99 10.53
N LEU A 84 13.39 -2.55 9.62
CA LEU A 84 12.20 -3.34 9.98
C LEU A 84 12.56 -4.61 10.76
N MET A 85 13.61 -5.32 10.36
CA MET A 85 14.12 -6.50 11.08
C MET A 85 14.67 -6.12 12.47
N GLY A 86 15.33 -4.97 12.57
CA GLY A 86 15.88 -4.43 13.81
C GLY A 86 14.86 -3.83 14.78
N LEU A 87 13.57 -3.74 14.41
CA LEU A 87 12.54 -3.23 15.32
C LEU A 87 12.40 -4.12 16.56
N PRO A 88 12.17 -3.51 17.74
CA PRO A 88 11.79 -4.25 18.95
C PRO A 88 10.56 -5.12 18.70
N GLN A 89 10.48 -6.27 19.38
CA GLN A 89 9.37 -7.20 19.22
C GLN A 89 8.02 -6.54 19.58
N GLU A 90 8.00 -5.69 20.59
CA GLU A 90 6.83 -4.91 20.98
C GLU A 90 6.30 -4.03 19.84
N MET A 91 7.20 -3.39 19.08
CA MET A 91 6.83 -2.55 17.94
C MET A 91 6.28 -3.37 16.77
N LYS A 92 6.85 -4.56 16.54
CA LYS A 92 6.33 -5.50 15.53
C LYS A 92 4.92 -5.99 15.89
N THR A 93 4.69 -6.30 17.17
CA THR A 93 3.36 -6.67 17.67
C THR A 93 2.38 -5.50 17.54
N ALA A 94 2.76 -4.29 17.96
CA ALA A 94 1.91 -3.11 17.85
C ALA A 94 1.55 -2.77 16.39
N LEU A 95 2.50 -2.89 15.46
CA LEU A 95 2.23 -2.75 14.02
C LEU A 95 1.21 -3.78 13.52
N LYS A 96 1.36 -5.05 13.93
CA LYS A 96 0.43 -6.12 13.56
C LYS A 96 -0.97 -5.85 14.11
N ASP A 97 -1.08 -5.47 15.38
CA ASP A 97 -2.36 -5.19 16.04
C ASP A 97 -3.06 -3.99 15.42
N ALA A 98 -2.31 -2.90 15.18
CA ALA A 98 -2.85 -1.71 14.52
C ALA A 98 -3.29 -2.01 13.07
N THR A 99 -2.55 -2.84 12.34
CA THR A 99 -2.95 -3.31 11.00
C THR A 99 -4.25 -4.12 11.06
N GLY A 100 -4.38 -5.02 12.05
CA GLY A 100 -5.58 -5.82 12.26
C GLY A 100 -6.81 -4.95 12.55
N LYS A 101 -6.66 -3.96 13.44
CA LYS A 101 -7.73 -2.99 13.77
C LYS A 101 -8.14 -2.16 12.55
N LEU A 102 -7.17 -1.65 11.80
CA LEU A 102 -7.45 -0.87 10.59
C LEU A 102 -8.19 -1.70 9.54
N TYR A 103 -7.81 -2.98 9.37
CA TYR A 103 -8.50 -3.89 8.46
C TYR A 103 -9.95 -4.15 8.89
N ALA A 104 -10.17 -4.42 10.18
CA ALA A 104 -11.51 -4.64 10.73
C ALA A 104 -12.40 -3.40 10.54
N ALA A 105 -11.91 -2.21 10.87
CA ALA A 105 -12.65 -0.96 10.69
C ALA A 105 -12.92 -0.64 9.21
N THR A 106 -11.98 -0.97 8.31
CA THR A 106 -12.18 -0.81 6.86
C THR A 106 -13.29 -1.72 6.35
N ALA A 107 -13.30 -2.99 6.78
CA ALA A 107 -14.34 -3.95 6.41
C ALA A 107 -15.71 -3.56 6.96
N ASP A 108 -15.78 -3.13 8.23
CA ASP A 108 -17.00 -2.67 8.87
C ASP A 108 -17.59 -1.44 8.17
N ASN A 109 -16.74 -0.48 7.82
CA ASN A 109 -17.13 0.72 7.10
C ASN A 109 -17.59 0.41 5.67
N ALA A 110 -16.90 -0.49 4.96
CA ALA A 110 -17.32 -0.94 3.64
C ALA A 110 -18.72 -1.56 3.66
N GLU A 111 -18.99 -2.39 4.68
CA GLU A 111 -20.30 -3.01 4.86
C GLU A 111 -21.38 -1.97 5.22
N ALA A 112 -21.07 -1.01 6.10
CA ALA A 112 -21.96 0.09 6.42
C ALA A 112 -22.34 0.90 5.17
N LEU A 113 -21.36 1.25 4.33
CA LEU A 113 -21.58 1.96 3.06
C LEU A 113 -22.40 1.12 2.06
N ARG A 114 -22.14 -0.19 1.97
CA ARG A 114 -22.89 -1.11 1.11
C ARG A 114 -24.36 -1.19 1.50
N ILE A 115 -24.65 -1.28 2.80
CA ILE A 115 -26.03 -1.28 3.33
C ILE A 115 -26.67 0.11 3.18
N GLY A 116 -25.88 1.17 3.38
CA GLY A 116 -26.33 2.57 3.37
C GLY A 116 -26.63 3.16 1.99
N GLY A 117 -26.23 2.50 0.91
CA GLY A 117 -26.69 2.81 -0.45
C GLY A 117 -26.01 3.97 -1.19
N GLU A 118 -25.03 4.67 -0.60
CA GLU A 118 -24.25 5.71 -1.31
C GLU A 118 -22.72 5.54 -1.20
N ALA A 119 -22.14 5.26 -2.36
CA ALA A 119 -20.80 5.59 -2.89
C ALA A 119 -19.58 5.69 -1.94
N GLN A 120 -18.78 4.61 -1.86
CA GLN A 120 -17.31 4.74 -1.80
C GLN A 120 -16.53 3.47 -2.19
N LYS A 121 -16.95 2.79 -3.26
CA LYS A 121 -16.34 1.54 -3.73
C LYS A 121 -14.83 1.66 -4.04
N VAL A 122 -14.36 2.84 -4.44
CA VAL A 122 -13.01 3.04 -5.00
C VAL A 122 -11.91 3.22 -3.94
N MET A 123 -12.18 3.85 -2.79
CA MET A 123 -11.15 4.08 -1.76
C MET A 123 -10.93 2.88 -0.84
N VAL A 124 -12.02 2.18 -0.49
CA VAL A 124 -11.95 0.93 0.29
C VAL A 124 -11.16 -0.11 -0.48
N ASP A 125 -11.44 -0.30 -1.77
CA ASP A 125 -10.71 -1.27 -2.60
C ASP A 125 -9.21 -0.95 -2.65
N THR A 126 -8.83 0.32 -2.65
CA THR A 126 -7.39 0.71 -2.65
C THR A 126 -6.72 0.38 -1.33
N VAL A 127 -7.33 0.72 -0.20
CA VAL A 127 -6.79 0.41 1.15
C VAL A 127 -6.77 -1.11 1.40
N VAL A 128 -7.85 -1.81 1.08
CA VAL A 128 -7.94 -3.28 1.19
C VAL A 128 -6.95 -3.95 0.25
N THR A 129 -6.79 -3.48 -1.00
CA THR A 129 -5.80 -4.04 -1.93
C THR A 129 -4.38 -3.84 -1.43
N VAL A 130 -4.05 -2.67 -0.87
CA VAL A 130 -2.72 -2.41 -0.29
C VAL A 130 -2.48 -3.32 0.91
N ILE A 131 -3.45 -3.45 1.84
CA ILE A 131 -3.33 -4.30 3.03
C ILE A 131 -3.24 -5.79 2.64
N THR A 132 -4.13 -6.28 1.76
CA THR A 132 -4.11 -7.68 1.31
C THR A 132 -2.87 -8.00 0.48
N ARG A 133 -2.36 -7.06 -0.34
CA ARG A 133 -1.09 -7.23 -1.06
C ARG A 133 0.11 -7.25 -0.12
N GLN A 134 0.05 -6.52 1.00
CA GLN A 134 1.08 -6.59 2.05
C GLN A 134 1.01 -7.91 2.83
N GLN A 135 -0.19 -8.45 3.11
CA GLN A 135 -0.37 -9.75 3.76
C GLN A 135 -0.01 -10.94 2.87
N LYS A 136 -0.25 -10.84 1.55
CA LYS A 136 0.07 -11.86 0.55
C LYS A 136 1.49 -11.74 -0.02
N ALA A 137 2.28 -10.76 0.43
CA ALA A 137 3.67 -10.66 -0.01
C ALA A 137 4.41 -11.93 0.44
N PRO A 138 4.95 -12.75 -0.49
CA PRO A 138 5.59 -13.99 -0.14
C PRO A 138 6.78 -13.70 0.79
N THR A 139 6.71 -14.20 2.02
CA THR A 139 7.89 -14.59 2.77
C THR A 139 8.67 -15.58 1.92
N THR A 140 9.95 -15.28 1.66
CA THR A 140 10.96 -16.07 0.92
C THR A 140 11.05 -15.87 -0.60
N ALA A 141 12.16 -15.26 -1.03
CA ALA A 141 12.96 -15.66 -2.20
C ALA A 141 14.33 -14.94 -2.15
N TYR A 142 15.13 -15.24 -1.12
CA TYR A 142 16.59 -15.04 -1.16
C TYR A 142 17.25 -16.16 -0.34
N ALA A 143 16.93 -17.39 -0.72
CA ALA A 143 17.56 -18.59 -0.18
C ALA A 143 17.44 -19.70 -1.22
N ALA A 144 18.13 -19.55 -2.36
CA ALA A 144 18.40 -20.67 -3.25
C ALA A 144 19.65 -20.35 -4.08
N HIS A 145 20.73 -21.08 -3.78
CA HIS A 145 21.91 -21.33 -4.61
C HIS A 145 23.11 -20.38 -4.50
N MET A 146 23.74 -20.38 -3.32
CA MET A 146 25.19 -20.62 -3.28
C MET A 146 25.44 -22.12 -3.51
N GLY A 147 26.05 -22.46 -4.64
CA GLY A 147 26.43 -23.83 -4.99
C GLY A 147 27.21 -23.81 -6.30
N GLY A 148 28.53 -23.70 -6.20
CA GLY A 148 29.43 -23.73 -7.35
C GLY A 148 29.42 -25.09 -8.07
N GLY A 149 29.66 -25.07 -9.38
CA GLY A 149 29.88 -26.27 -10.18
C GLY A 149 29.92 -25.99 -11.67
N ARG A 150 31.12 -26.07 -12.25
CA ARG A 150 31.41 -26.07 -13.70
C ARG A 150 30.63 -27.15 -14.45
N GLY A 151 30.25 -26.90 -15.71
CA GLY A 151 29.94 -27.99 -16.65
C GLY A 151 29.13 -27.61 -17.90
N TYR A 152 29.84 -27.16 -18.94
CA TYR A 152 29.71 -27.54 -20.37
C TYR A 152 28.32 -27.79 -21.01
N SER A 153 28.03 -27.03 -22.08
CA SER A 153 26.97 -27.23 -23.10
C SER A 153 27.36 -28.23 -24.20
N PRO A 154 26.40 -28.83 -24.95
CA PRO A 154 26.34 -28.52 -26.39
C PRO A 154 24.92 -28.48 -27.03
N PRO A 155 24.75 -27.80 -28.19
CA PRO A 155 23.55 -27.83 -29.08
C PRO A 155 23.66 -29.01 -30.11
N PRO A 156 22.80 -29.27 -31.14
CA PRO A 156 21.86 -28.40 -31.90
C PRO A 156 20.57 -29.08 -32.50
N SER A 157 19.90 -28.37 -33.45
CA SER A 157 18.85 -28.80 -34.43
C SER A 157 17.40 -28.85 -33.93
N GLY A 158 16.33 -28.32 -34.57
CA GLY A 158 16.02 -27.78 -35.89
C GLY A 158 14.50 -27.47 -35.94
N PRO A 159 13.90 -26.99 -37.06
CA PRO A 159 12.89 -25.92 -37.06
C PRO A 159 11.44 -26.38 -37.28
N ARG A 160 10.45 -25.68 -36.72
CA ARG A 160 9.10 -25.55 -37.33
C ARG A 160 8.47 -24.17 -37.06
N THR A 161 8.34 -23.44 -38.15
CA THR A 161 7.39 -22.38 -38.46
C THR A 161 5.98 -22.59 -37.89
N SER A 162 5.33 -21.51 -37.44
CA SER A 162 3.99 -21.06 -37.89
C SER A 162 3.60 -19.78 -37.15
N ALA A 163 3.88 -18.63 -37.79
CA ALA A 163 3.24 -17.37 -37.46
C ALA A 163 1.93 -17.27 -38.25
N ALA A 164 0.82 -17.08 -37.54
CA ALA A 164 -0.46 -16.70 -38.15
C ALA A 164 -1.13 -15.66 -37.25
N LEU A 165 -0.83 -14.38 -37.49
CA LEU A 165 -1.62 -13.26 -37.00
C LEU A 165 -2.58 -12.84 -38.12
N ASN A 166 -3.86 -13.17 -37.93
CA ASN A 166 -4.96 -12.66 -38.72
C ASN A 166 -5.37 -11.29 -38.17
N THR A 167 -5.20 -10.24 -38.97
CA THR A 167 -5.90 -8.96 -38.79
C THR A 167 -6.72 -8.71 -40.06
N ARG A 168 -8.05 -8.76 -39.93
CA ARG A 168 -8.99 -8.28 -40.95
C ARG A 168 -9.52 -6.91 -40.53
N LEU A 169 -9.47 -5.98 -41.48
CA LEU A 169 -10.32 -4.80 -41.62
C LEU A 169 -11.68 -5.24 -42.17
#